data_AF-X0T800-F1
#
_entry.id   AF-X0T800-F1
#
_cell.length_a   1.000
_cell.length_b   1.000
_cell.length_c   1.000
_cell.angle_alpha   90.00
_cell.angle_beta   90.00
_cell.angle_gamma   90.00
#
_symmetry.space_group_name_H-M   'P 1'
#
loop_
_entity.id
_entity.type
_entity.pdbx_description
1 polymer ?
#
loop_
_entity_poly.entity_id
_entity_poly.type
_entity_poly.pdbx_seq_one_letter_code
_entity_poly.pdbx_strand_id
1 'polypeptide(L)' 'DHAWNVNGQVFMVYGGTVALLSHPLPSSTIFKKGMWTLDELSEMLPQLMEGTRNPAPPPDQLEIPGREKPEPQPEAATGP' A
#
# COMPACT_ATOMS: atom_id res chain seq x y z
N ASP A 1 -35.09 13.94 10.91
CA ASP A 1 -33.64 13.72 10.88
C ASP A 1 -33.31 12.87 9.67
N HIS A 2 -32.46 13.35 8.75
CA HIS A 2 -32.31 12.76 7.41
C HIS A 2 -31.18 11.72 7.32
N ALA A 3 -30.23 11.71 8.27
CA ALA A 3 -29.03 10.87 8.22
C ALA A 3 -28.94 9.85 9.37
N TRP A 4 -30.06 9.56 10.03
CA TRP A 4 -30.12 8.71 11.22
C TRP A 4 -29.57 7.29 11.01
N ASN A 5 -29.50 6.81 9.77
CA ASN A 5 -29.04 5.47 9.39
C ASN A 5 -27.65 5.45 8.71
N VAL A 6 -26.91 6.57 8.70
CA VAL A 6 -25.58 6.66 8.08
C VAL A 6 -24.50 6.54 9.16
N ASN A 7 -23.74 5.45 9.15
CA ASN A 7 -22.65 5.21 10.11
C ASN A 7 -21.45 4.47 9.47
N GLY A 8 -20.27 4.60 10.07
CA GLY A 8 -19.06 3.86 9.65
C GLY A 8 -18.50 4.18 8.25
N GLN A 9 -18.92 5.29 7.65
CA GLN A 9 -18.53 5.71 6.30
C GLN A 9 -17.45 6.78 6.33
N VAL A 10 -16.55 6.76 5.34
CA VAL A 10 -15.54 7.80 5.11
C VAL A 10 -15.87 8.52 3.81
N PHE A 11 -16.02 9.84 3.87
CA PHE A 11 -16.31 10.67 2.71
C PHE A 11 -15.11 11.55 2.34
N MET A 12 -14.71 11.54 1.08
CA MET A 12 -13.75 12.49 0.52
C MET A 12 -14.52 13.69 -0.04
N VAL A 13 -14.17 14.89 0.42
CA VAL A 13 -14.84 16.13 0.02
C VAL A 13 -13.83 17.14 -0.49
N TYR A 14 -14.00 17.60 -1.73
CA TYR A 14 -13.16 18.63 -2.33
C TYR A 14 -13.87 19.27 -3.53
N GLY A 15 -13.71 20.57 -3.74
CA GLY A 15 -14.21 21.25 -4.96
C GLY A 15 -15.68 21.02 -5.30
N GLY A 16 -16.56 20.88 -4.29
CA GLY A 16 -17.98 20.55 -4.50
C GLY A 16 -18.28 19.08 -4.81
N THR A 17 -17.27 18.23 -4.87
CA THR A 17 -17.39 16.78 -5.00
C THR A 17 -17.50 16.12 -3.63
N VAL A 18 -18.40 15.16 -3.48
CA VAL A 18 -18.52 14.27 -2.33
C VAL A 18 -18.44 12.84 -2.83
N ALA A 19 -17.40 12.12 -2.42
CA ALA A 19 -17.19 10.71 -2.78
C ALA A 19 -17.23 9.83 -1.53
N LEU A 20 -17.93 8.69 -1.62
CA LEU A 20 -17.89 7.65 -0.60
C LEU A 20 -16.67 6.76 -0.86
N LEU A 21 -15.76 6.65 0.11
CA LEU A 21 -14.58 5.79 -0.01
C LEU A 21 -14.96 4.34 0.32
N SER A 22 -14.50 3.41 -0.51
CA SER A 22 -14.60 1.98 -0.21
C SER A 22 -13.67 1.61 0.94
N HIS A 23 -14.13 0.71 1.81
CA HIS A 23 -13.29 0.14 2.86
C HIS A 23 -12.15 -0.69 2.25
N PRO A 24 -10.96 -0.68 2.87
CA PRO A 24 -9.87 -1.52 2.41
C PRO A 24 -10.25 -3.00 2.56
N LEU A 25 -9.99 -3.77 1.51
CA LEU A 25 -10.13 -5.22 1.50
C LEU A 25 -8.74 -5.85 1.47
N PRO A 26 -8.54 -7.03 2.08
CA PRO A 26 -7.28 -7.75 1.93
C PRO A 26 -7.00 -8.05 0.46
N SER A 27 -5.88 -7.57 -0.06
CA SER A 27 -5.45 -7.84 -1.44
C SER A 27 -4.81 -9.23 -1.58
N SER A 28 -3.98 -9.60 -0.61
CA SER A 28 -3.27 -10.88 -0.54
C SER A 28 -3.11 -11.32 0.92
N THR A 29 -3.00 -12.62 1.18
CA THR A 29 -2.81 -13.15 2.54
C THR A 29 -1.98 -14.43 2.53
N ILE A 30 -1.00 -14.51 3.43
CA ILE A 30 -0.20 -15.72 3.70
C ILE A 30 -0.64 -16.36 5.03
N PHE A 31 -0.60 -17.69 5.09
CA PHE A 31 -1.02 -18.46 6.25
C PHE A 31 0.06 -19.47 6.67
N LYS A 32 0.22 -19.65 7.98
CA LYS A 32 1.06 -20.70 8.57
C LYS A 32 0.37 -21.28 9.79
N LYS A 33 0.59 -22.59 10.02
CA LYS A 33 0.25 -23.23 11.29
C LYS A 33 1.32 -22.91 12.34
N GLY A 34 0.95 -22.13 13.35
CA GLY A 34 1.86 -21.69 14.42
C GLY A 34 2.44 -20.30 14.18
N MET A 35 3.43 -19.92 14.99
CA MET A 35 4.03 -18.59 14.91
C MET A 35 4.99 -18.48 13.73
N TRP A 36 4.95 -17.34 13.06
CA TRP A 36 5.94 -16.95 12.08
C TRP A 36 7.28 -16.63 12.75
N THR A 37 8.38 -17.06 12.14
CA THR A 37 9.71 -16.55 12.46
C THR A 37 10.03 -15.36 11.57
N LEU A 38 11.02 -14.56 11.96
CA LEU A 38 11.44 -13.41 11.16
C LEU A 38 12.05 -13.82 9.82
N ASP A 39 12.79 -14.93 9.79
CA ASP A 39 13.42 -15.45 8.55
C ASP A 39 12.35 -15.88 7.54
N GLU A 40 11.32 -16.60 7.99
CA GLU A 40 10.20 -17.02 7.14
C GLU A 40 9.43 -15.82 6.57
N LEU A 41 9.18 -14.79 7.40
CA LEU A 41 8.53 -13.57 6.90
C LEU A 41 9.41 -12.83 5.90
N SER A 42 10.72 -12.78 6.13
CA SER A 42 11.67 -12.12 5.22
C SER A 42 11.69 -12.80 3.85
N GLU A 43 11.49 -14.12 3.81
CA GLU A 43 11.38 -14.89 2.56
C GLU A 43 10.02 -14.72 1.87
N MET A 44 8.92 -14.73 2.64
CA MET A 44 7.56 -14.73 2.08
C MET A 44 6.99 -13.33 1.77
N LEU A 45 7.44 -12.28 2.47
CA LEU A 45 6.94 -10.92 2.30
C LEU A 45 7.13 -10.37 0.88
N PRO A 46 8.27 -10.55 0.20
CA PRO A 46 8.44 -10.10 -1.18
C PRO A 46 7.38 -10.67 -2.14
N GLN A 47 7.01 -11.94 -1.96
CA GLN A 47 5.94 -12.58 -2.76
C GLN A 47 4.56 -12.02 -2.39
N LEU A 48 4.28 -11.83 -1.11
CA LEU A 48 3.01 -11.22 -0.65
C LEU A 48 2.83 -9.80 -1.21
N MET A 49 3.92 -9.05 -1.36
CA MET A 49 3.94 -7.67 -1.84
C MET A 49 4.20 -7.54 -3.35
N GLU A 50 4.20 -8.65 -4.10
CA GLU A 50 4.44 -8.60 -5.54
C GLU A 50 3.42 -7.67 -6.24
N GLY A 51 3.92 -6.84 -7.16
CA GLY A 51 3.11 -5.81 -7.84
C GLY A 51 2.75 -4.60 -6.99
N THR A 52 3.04 -4.59 -5.68
CA THR A 52 2.84 -3.42 -4.82
C THR A 52 3.99 -2.44 -4.98
N ARG A 53 3.75 -1.31 -5.65
CA ARG A 53 4.73 -0.22 -5.74
C ARG A 53 4.69 0.64 -4.47
N ASN A 54 5.85 1.01 -3.95
CA ASN A 54 5.92 2.02 -2.90
C ASN A 54 5.46 3.38 -3.49
N PRO A 55 4.36 3.98 -2.98
CA PRO A 55 3.83 5.25 -3.51
C PRO A 55 4.75 6.44 -3.25
N ALA A 56 5.67 6.33 -2.27
CA ALA A 56 6.66 7.36 -1.97
C ALA A 56 8.06 6.70 -1.91
N PRO A 57 8.69 6.43 -3.06
CA PRO A 57 10.03 5.87 -3.09
C PRO A 57 11.02 6.84 -2.42
N PRO A 58 12.08 6.32 -1.76
CA PRO A 58 13.14 7.16 -1.22
C PRO A 58 13.81 8.03 -2.30
N PRO A 59 14.33 9.21 -1.95
CA PRO A 59 15.12 10.02 -2.88
C PRO A 59 16.40 9.30 -3.33
N ASP A 60 16.83 9.53 -4.58
CA ASP A 60 18.02 8.91 -5.16
C ASP A 60 19.33 9.19 -4.43
N GLN A 61 19.37 10.29 -3.67
CA GLN A 61 20.55 10.76 -2.93
C GLN A 61 20.65 10.17 -1.51
N LEU A 62 19.63 9.43 -1.06
CA LEU A 62 19.61 8.84 0.27
C LEU A 62 20.41 7.54 0.31
N GLU A 63 21.62 7.60 0.84
CA GLU A 63 22.44 6.41 1.11
C GLU A 63 22.01 5.75 2.43
N ILE A 64 21.66 4.46 2.37
CA ILE A 64 21.26 3.69 3.55
C ILE A 64 22.26 2.53 3.71
N PRO A 65 22.98 2.43 4.84
CA PRO A 65 23.92 1.34 5.07
C PRO A 65 23.25 -0.04 4.90
N GLY A 66 23.84 -0.90 4.08
CA GLY A 66 23.33 -2.26 3.83
C GLY A 66 22.20 -2.38 2.80
N ARG A 67 21.78 -1.28 2.15
CA ARG A 67 20.85 -1.32 1.00
C ARG A 67 21.61 -0.95 -0.27
N GLU A 68 21.75 -1.88 -1.20
CA GLU A 68 22.21 -1.57 -2.56
C GLU A 68 21.17 -0.68 -3.26
N LYS A 69 21.63 0.38 -3.94
CA LYS A 69 20.75 1.31 -4.65
C LYS A 69 20.05 0.56 -5.78
N PRO A 70 18.71 0.41 -5.76
CA PRO A 70 18.00 -0.20 -6.88
C PRO A 70 18.18 0.68 -8.12
N GLU A 71 18.34 0.07 -9.30
CA GLU A 71 18.24 0.80 -10.56
C GLU A 71 16.90 1.57 -10.61
N PRO A 72 16.88 2.82 -11.12
CA PRO A 72 15.66 3.60 -11.20
C PRO A 72 14.61 2.81 -12.00
N GLN A 73 13.55 2.36 -11.32
CA GLN A 73 12.42 1.71 -11.98
C GLN A 73 11.78 2.71 -12.94
N PRO A 74 11.54 2.35 -14.21
CA PRO A 74 10.97 3.26 -15.19
C PRO A 74 9.67 3.83 -14.64
N GLU A 75 9.59 5.17 -14.59
CA GLU A 75 8.36 5.88 -14.30
C GLU A 75 7.27 5.34 -15.21
N ALA A 76 6.25 4.72 -14.62
CA ALA A 76 4.98 4.54 -15.31
C ALA A 76 4.53 5.95 -15.71
N ALA A 77 4.73 6.26 -16.99
CA ALA A 77 4.19 7.42 -17.64
C ALA A 77 2.68 7.38 -17.44
N THR A 78 2.19 8.12 -16.44
CA THR A 78 0.83 8.61 -16.46
C THR A 78 0.81 9.70 -17.53
N GLY A 79 0.62 9.26 -18.77
CA GLY A 79 0.12 10.09 -19.86
C GLY A 79 -1.33 10.52 -19.59
N PRO A 80 -1.85 11.46 -20.40
CA PRO A 80 -2.61 12.65 -19.99
C PRO A 80 -3.97 12.40 -19.34
#